data_AF-P64477-F1
#
_entry.id   AF-P64477-F1
#
_cell.length_a   1.000
_cell.length_b   1.000
_cell.length_c   1.000
_cell.angle_alpha   90.00
_cell.angle_beta   90.00
_cell.angle_gamma   90.00
#
_symmetry.space_group_name_H-M   'P 1'
#
loop_
_entity.id
_entity.type
_entity.pdbx_description
1 polymer ?
#
loop_
_entity_poly.entity_id
_entity_poly.type
_entity_poly.pdbx_seq_one_letter_code
_entity_poly.pdbx_strand_id
1 'polypeptide(L)' 'MSTQLDPTQLAIEFLRRDQSNLSPAQYLKRLKQLELEFADLLTLSSAELKEEIYFAWRLGVH' A
#
# COMPACT_ATOMS: atom_id res chain seq x y z
N MET A 1 -8.06 17.53 10.92
CA MET A 1 -8.84 16.29 10.76
C MET A 1 -7.84 15.17 10.63
N SER A 2 -7.61 14.38 11.68
CA SER A 2 -6.86 13.14 11.53
C SER A 2 -7.81 12.16 10.86
N THR A 3 -7.85 12.16 9.53
CA THR A 3 -8.52 11.07 8.82
C THR A 3 -7.72 9.83 9.14
N GLN A 4 -8.24 9.00 10.05
CA GLN A 4 -7.63 7.71 10.34
C GLN A 4 -7.64 6.95 9.02
N LEU A 5 -6.45 6.74 8.46
CA LEU A 5 -6.29 6.02 7.21
C LEU A 5 -6.66 4.55 7.46
N ASP A 6 -7.58 4.02 6.67
CA ASP A 6 -7.94 2.61 6.69
C ASP A 6 -7.07 1.86 5.66
N PRO A 7 -6.27 0.86 6.07
CA PRO A 7 -5.48 0.02 5.17
C PRO A 7 -6.30 -0.56 4.02
N THR A 8 -7.55 -0.96 4.28
CA THR A 8 -8.43 -1.56 3.27
C THR A 8 -8.74 -0.55 2.17
N GLN A 9 -9.12 0.67 2.57
CA GLN A 9 -9.41 1.73 1.62
C GLN A 9 -8.18 2.14 0.81
N LEU A 10 -7.00 2.22 1.43
CA LEU A 10 -5.74 2.49 0.72
C LEU A 10 -5.42 1.40 -0.31
N ALA A 11 -5.62 0.13 0.04
CA ALA A 11 -5.44 -1.00 -0.87
C ALA A 11 -6.40 -0.95 -2.07
N ILE A 12 -7.68 -0.63 -1.84
CA ILE A 12 -8.68 -0.46 -2.90
C ILE A 12 -8.32 0.69 -3.84
N GLU A 13 -7.95 1.86 -3.30
CA GLU A 13 -7.54 3.02 -4.12
C GLU A 13 -6.25 2.74 -4.89
N PHE A 14 -5.30 2.01 -4.28
CA PHE A 14 -4.08 1.55 -4.95
C PHE A 14 -4.40 0.65 -6.14
N LEU A 15 -5.34 -0.30 -5.99
CA LEU A 15 -5.74 -1.18 -7.07
C LEU A 15 -6.61 -0.47 -8.12
N ARG A 16 -7.35 0.57 -7.74
CA ARG A 16 -8.16 1.35 -8.69
C ARG A 16 -7.32 2.07 -9.73
N ARG A 17 -6.10 2.48 -9.38
CA ARG A 17 -5.13 3.08 -10.31
C ARG A 17 -4.28 2.04 -11.05
N ASP A 18 -4.34 0.78 -10.66
CA ASP A 18 -3.62 -0.30 -11.34
C ASP A 18 -4.31 -0.62 -12.67
N GLN A 19 -3.54 -0.56 -13.77
CA GLN A 19 -4.03 -0.85 -15.12
C GLN A 19 -3.90 -2.33 -15.49
N SER A 20 -3.41 -3.17 -14.56
CA SER A 20 -3.28 -4.60 -14.79
C SER A 20 -4.67 -5.27 -14.96
N ASN A 21 -4.77 -6.18 -15.93
CA ASN A 21 -5.98 -6.96 -16.17
C ASN A 21 -6.06 -8.14 -15.17
N LEU A 22 -6.43 -7.83 -13.92
CA LEU A 22 -6.61 -8.85 -12.89
C LEU A 22 -7.95 -9.56 -13.04
N SER A 23 -7.95 -10.90 -13.02
CA SER A 23 -9.16 -11.66 -12.74
C SER A 23 -9.66 -11.35 -11.31
N PRO A 24 -10.96 -11.56 -11.00
CA PRO A 24 -11.48 -11.31 -9.65
C PRO A 24 -10.70 -12.02 -8.53
N ALA A 25 -10.25 -13.26 -8.77
CA ALA A 25 -9.44 -13.99 -7.80
C ALA A 25 -8.05 -13.36 -7.59
N GLN A 26 -7.41 -12.88 -8.66
CA GLN A 26 -6.12 -12.18 -8.57
C GLN A 26 -6.27 -10.83 -7.88
N TYR A 27 -7.35 -10.09 -8.17
CA TYR A 27 -7.68 -8.84 -7.49
C TYR A 27 -7.81 -9.06 -5.99
N LEU A 28 -8.60 -10.03 -5.54
CA LEU A 28 -8.78 -10.32 -4.11
C LEU A 28 -7.47 -10.78 -3.44
N LYS A 29 -6.65 -11.55 -4.14
CA LYS A 29 -5.33 -11.94 -3.63
C LYS A 29 -4.43 -10.72 -3.43
N ARG A 30 -4.36 -9.82 -4.41
CA ARG A 30 -3.53 -8.61 -4.33
C ARG A 30 -4.08 -7.63 -3.29
N LEU A 31 -5.40 -7.50 -3.18
CA LEU A 31 -6.06 -6.66 -2.18
C LEU A 31 -5.64 -7.07 -0.76
N LYS A 32 -5.69 -8.37 -0.42
CA LYS A 32 -5.27 -8.87 0.90
C LYS A 32 -3.79 -8.62 1.20
N GLN A 33 -2.93 -8.73 0.20
CA GLN A 33 -1.50 -8.44 0.36
C GLN A 33 -1.28 -6.96 0.64
N LEU A 34 -1.90 -6.09 -0.17
CA LEU A 34 -1.82 -4.64 0.00
C LEU A 34 -2.41 -4.17 1.34
N GLU A 35 -3.52 -4.76 1.79
CA GLU A 35 -4.11 -4.44 3.09
C GLU A 35 -3.13 -4.68 4.25
N LEU A 36 -2.40 -5.81 4.22
CA LEU A 36 -1.34 -6.10 5.20
C LEU A 36 -0.16 -5.15 5.06
N GLU A 37 0.33 -4.92 3.84
CA GLU A 37 1.44 -3.98 3.57
C GLU A 37 1.11 -2.57 4.08
N PHE A 38 -0.12 -2.07 3.83
CA PHE A 38 -0.55 -0.77 4.33
C PHE A 38 -0.76 -0.75 5.85
N ALA A 39 -1.28 -1.82 6.44
CA ALA A 39 -1.43 -1.90 7.89
C ALA A 39 -0.06 -1.80 8.59
N ASP A 40 0.94 -2.51 8.07
CA ASP A 40 2.32 -2.45 8.57
C ASP A 40 2.89 -1.03 8.42
N LEU A 41 2.77 -0.41 7.24
CA LEU A 41 3.26 0.96 6.99
C LEU A 41 2.60 2.01 7.89
N LEU A 42 1.31 1.86 8.20
CA LEU A 42 0.58 2.78 9.09
C LEU A 42 0.97 2.62 10.57
N THR A 43 1.65 1.53 10.95
CA THR A 43 2.17 1.34 12.31
C THR A 43 3.54 1.98 12.52
N LEU A 44 4.24 2.32 11.43
CA LEU A 44 5.59 2.88 11.48
C LEU A 44 5.62 4.27 12.09
N SER A 45 6.71 4.56 12.80
CA SER A 45 7.06 5.93 13.15
C SER A 45 7.40 6.75 11.89
N SER A 46 7.38 8.07 12.01
CA SER A 46 7.76 8.95 10.89
C SER A 46 9.20 8.72 10.41
N ALA A 47 10.11 8.26 11.28
CA ALA A 47 11.50 7.96 10.89
C ALA A 47 11.58 6.67 10.06
N GLU A 48 10.93 5.60 10.53
CA GLU A 48 10.85 4.32 9.81
C GLU A 48 10.16 4.49 8.46
N LEU A 49 9.04 5.23 8.41
CA LEU A 49 8.36 5.49 7.14
C LEU A 49 9.25 6.24 6.13
N LYS A 50 10.07 7.20 6.60
CA LYS A 50 11.04 7.89 5.73
C LYS A 50 12.11 6.93 5.23
N GLU A 51 12.54 5.98 6.06
CA GLU A 51 13.50 4.96 5.66
C GLU A 51 12.92 4.00 4.61
N GLU A 52 11.67 3.55 4.79
CA GLU A 52 10.95 2.74 3.79
C GLU A 52 10.81 3.48 2.45
N ILE A 53 10.44 4.76 2.47
CA ILE A 53 10.38 5.59 1.26
C ILE A 53 11.75 5.72 0.59
N TYR A 54 12.80 5.95 1.37
CA TYR A 54 14.17 6.06 0.85
C TYR A 54 14.68 4.73 0.29
N PHE A 55 14.31 3.62 0.93
CA PHE A 55 14.62 2.27 0.47
C PHE A 55 13.94 1.98 -0.88
N ALA A 56 12.64 2.26 -1.00
CA ALA A 56 11.90 2.13 -2.26
C ALA A 56 12.51 2.99 -3.38
N TRP A 57 12.89 4.23 -3.07
CA TRP A 57 13.57 5.11 -4.03
C TRP A 57 14.91 4.54 -4.51
N ARG A 58 15.71 3.92 -3.62
CA ARG A 58 16.97 3.28 -3.97
C ARG A 58 16.78 2.05 -4.88
N LEU A 59 15.62 1.38 -4.79
CA LEU A 59 15.24 0.29 -5.68
C LEU A 59 14.69 0.77 -7.04
N GLY A 60 14.63 2.09 -7.26
CA GLY A 60 14.11 2.68 -8.50
C GLY A 60 12.58 2.73 -8.58
N VAL A 61 11.90 2.60 -7.44
CA VAL A 61 10.45 2.81 -7.34
C VAL A 61 10.22 4.31 -7.10
N HIS A 62 9.51 4.96 -8.01
CA HIS A 62 9.26 6.40 -8.02
C HIS A 62 7.76 6.72 -7.94
#